data_AF-A0A955H3U5-F1
#
_entry.id   AF-A0A955H3U5-F1
#
_cell.length_a   1.000
_cell.length_b   1.000
_cell.length_c   1.000
_cell.angle_alpha   90.00
_cell.angle_beta   90.00
_cell.angle_gamma   90.00
#
_symmetry.space_group_name_H-M   'P 1'
#
loop_
_entity.id
_entity.type
_entity.pdbx_description
1 polymer ?
#
loop_
_entity_poly.entity_id
_entity_poly.type
_entity_poly.pdbx_seq_one_letter_code
_entity_poly.pdbx_strand_id
1 'polypeptide(L)'
;MKDVLKAVVFAGLFAVPFLTLYVENDYFFPYITGKNFGFRIIVDVVFAAWIILALYEVKYRPRISGIVWSFGILLVVMFFANLFGVHPNSSFWSNFERMDGYVSLLHTFMYMLVLGSVLTTKDHWKYLLNTSLVVAFMVAFYGLAQYGGMIEGSSRIDSRLGNAAYMAIY
;
A
#
# COMPACT_ATOMS: atom_id res chain seq x y z
N MET A 1 -14.73 -21.01 -8.22
CA MET A 1 -13.46 -20.82 -7.46
C MET A 1 -12.55 -19.79 -8.10
N LYS A 2 -12.17 -19.91 -9.38
CA LYS A 2 -11.30 -18.95 -10.08
C LYS A 2 -11.83 -17.51 -10.07
N ASP A 3 -13.12 -17.32 -10.31
CA ASP A 3 -13.71 -15.97 -10.37
C ASP A 3 -13.75 -15.30 -8.99
N VAL A 4 -13.94 -16.10 -7.93
CA VAL A 4 -13.82 -15.63 -6.54
C VAL A 4 -12.40 -15.17 -6.25
N LEU A 5 -11.37 -15.95 -6.63
CA LEU A 5 -9.96 -15.56 -6.45
C LEU A 5 -9.63 -14.27 -7.20
N LYS A 6 -10.10 -14.13 -8.44
CA LYS A 6 -9.94 -12.89 -9.21
C LYS A 6 -10.63 -11.72 -8.52
N ALA A 7 -11.87 -11.89 -8.06
CA ALA A 7 -12.60 -10.85 -7.35
C ALA A 7 -11.87 -10.41 -6.08
N VAL A 8 -11.34 -11.34 -5.29
CA VAL A 8 -10.55 -11.05 -4.08
C VAL A 8 -9.29 -10.25 -4.43
N VAL A 9 -8.53 -10.70 -5.44
CA VAL A 9 -7.32 -10.01 -5.89
C VAL A 9 -7.65 -8.59 -6.38
N PHE A 10 -8.63 -8.44 -7.29
CA PHE A 10 -9.01 -7.12 -7.79
C PHE A 10 -9.56 -6.21 -6.70
N ALA A 11 -10.45 -6.70 -5.84
CA ALA A 11 -11.00 -5.91 -4.74
C ALA A 11 -9.89 -5.44 -3.78
N GLY A 12 -8.97 -6.33 -3.40
CA GLY A 12 -7.88 -5.97 -2.50
C GLY A 12 -6.88 -4.99 -3.15
N LEU A 13 -6.55 -5.16 -4.43
CA LEU A 13 -5.70 -4.21 -5.15
C LEU A 13 -6.33 -2.80 -5.19
N PHE A 14 -7.64 -2.72 -5.43
CA PHE A 14 -8.36 -1.45 -5.50
C PHE A 14 -8.72 -0.89 -4.12
N ALA A 15 -8.63 -1.68 -3.05
CA ALA A 15 -8.84 -1.21 -1.69
C ALA A 15 -7.63 -0.42 -1.15
N VAL A 16 -6.41 -0.70 -1.61
CA VAL A 16 -5.19 -0.06 -1.10
C VAL A 16 -5.23 1.48 -1.18
N PRO A 17 -5.64 2.12 -2.29
CA PRO A 17 -5.76 3.58 -2.34
C PRO A 17 -6.64 4.15 -1.22
N PHE A 18 -7.74 3.48 -0.85
CA PHE A 18 -8.66 3.96 0.19
C PHE A 18 -8.06 3.98 1.60
N LEU A 19 -6.93 3.31 1.83
CA LEU A 19 -6.23 3.39 3.12
C LEU A 19 -5.76 4.82 3.44
N THR A 20 -5.63 5.71 2.45
CA THR A 20 -5.31 7.13 2.72
C THR A 20 -6.42 7.86 3.46
N LEU A 21 -7.66 7.38 3.35
CA LEU A 21 -8.84 7.91 4.06
C LEU A 21 -9.04 7.26 5.44
N TYR A 22 -8.44 6.10 5.68
CA TYR A 22 -8.57 5.35 6.93
C TYR A 22 -7.75 5.99 8.06
N VAL A 23 -8.40 6.24 9.19
CA VAL A 23 -7.76 6.77 10.42
C VAL A 23 -8.32 6.00 11.60
N GLU A 24 -7.43 5.49 12.44
CA GLU A 24 -7.80 4.67 13.61
C GLU A 24 -7.51 5.44 14.90
N ASN A 25 -8.51 6.15 15.43
CA ASN A 25 -8.33 7.07 16.56
C ASN A 25 -8.04 6.35 17.88
N ASP A 26 -8.34 5.06 17.99
CA ASP A 26 -8.07 4.26 19.19
C ASP A 26 -6.59 3.86 19.32
N TYR A 27 -5.78 4.05 18.27
CA TYR A 27 -4.34 3.77 18.29
C TYR A 27 -3.51 4.97 18.70
N PHE A 28 -2.35 4.72 19.31
CA PHE A 28 -1.43 5.78 19.72
C PHE A 28 -0.90 6.62 18.52
N PHE A 29 -0.81 6.03 17.32
CA PHE A 29 -0.49 6.74 16.07
C PHE A 29 -1.63 6.57 15.04
N PRO A 30 -2.71 7.38 15.13
CA PRO A 30 -3.94 7.17 14.36
C PRO A 30 -3.78 7.17 12.85
N TYR A 31 -2.85 7.98 12.36
CA TYR A 31 -2.66 8.23 10.93
C TYR A 31 -1.66 7.28 10.25
N ILE A 32 -0.95 6.45 11.02
CA ILE A 32 0.12 5.59 10.53
C ILE A 32 -0.17 4.12 10.82
N THR A 33 -0.42 3.79 12.09
CA THR A 33 -0.45 2.38 12.52
C THR A 33 -1.59 1.60 11.87
N GLY A 34 -2.81 2.16 11.89
CA GLY A 34 -3.98 1.51 11.30
C GLY A 34 -3.81 1.27 9.80
N LYS A 35 -3.33 2.28 9.06
CA LYS A 35 -3.13 2.19 7.60
C LYS A 35 -2.13 1.10 7.23
N ASN A 36 -1.03 1.01 7.97
CA ASN A 36 0.01 0.01 7.71
C ASN A 36 -0.45 -1.41 8.02
N PHE A 37 -1.19 -1.62 9.11
CA PHE A 37 -1.81 -2.92 9.36
C PHE A 37 -2.84 -3.28 8.28
N GLY A 38 -3.71 -2.35 7.91
CA GLY A 38 -4.66 -2.52 6.81
C GLY A 38 -3.97 -2.90 5.50
N PHE A 39 -2.89 -2.19 5.14
CA PHE A 39 -2.08 -2.49 3.95
C PHE A 39 -1.51 -3.91 3.99
N ARG A 40 -0.86 -4.29 5.10
CA ARG A 40 -0.25 -5.61 5.26
C ARG A 40 -1.29 -6.73 5.14
N ILE A 41 -2.41 -6.61 5.86
CA ILE A 41 -3.50 -7.60 5.83
C ILE A 41 -4.09 -7.73 4.42
N ILE A 42 -4.37 -6.60 3.74
CA ILE A 42 -4.88 -6.62 2.37
C ILE A 42 -3.88 -7.32 1.45
N VAL A 43 -2.60 -6.98 1.54
CA VAL A 43 -1.55 -7.55 0.69
C VAL A 43 -1.38 -9.05 0.97
N ASP A 44 -1.40 -9.50 2.22
CA ASP A 44 -1.29 -10.93 2.56
C ASP A 44 -2.44 -11.74 1.94
N VAL A 45 -3.68 -11.26 2.08
CA VAL A 45 -4.87 -11.90 1.49
C VAL A 45 -4.78 -11.91 -0.03
N VAL A 46 -4.44 -10.77 -0.64
CA VAL A 46 -4.29 -10.63 -2.10
C VAL A 46 -3.18 -11.53 -2.64
N PHE A 47 -2.04 -11.57 -1.96
CA PHE A 47 -0.88 -12.35 -2.39
C PHE A 47 -1.16 -13.85 -2.28
N ALA A 48 -1.78 -14.31 -1.18
CA ALA A 48 -2.20 -15.70 -1.03
C ALA A 48 -3.22 -16.12 -2.11
N ALA A 49 -4.25 -15.29 -2.36
CA ALA A 49 -5.22 -15.54 -3.41
C ALA A 49 -4.57 -15.55 -4.81
N TRP A 50 -3.62 -14.65 -5.05
CA TRP A 50 -2.87 -14.57 -6.29
C TRP A 50 -1.98 -15.80 -6.52
N ILE A 51 -1.28 -16.32 -5.49
CA ILE A 51 -0.48 -17.56 -5.61
C ILE A 51 -1.37 -18.69 -6.14
N ILE A 52 -2.53 -18.90 -5.50
CA ILE A 52 -3.47 -19.94 -5.91
C ILE A 52 -3.93 -19.71 -7.37
N LEU A 53 -4.25 -18.46 -7.73
CA LEU A 53 -4.65 -18.09 -9.08
C LEU A 53 -3.54 -18.31 -10.13
N ALA A 54 -2.28 -18.02 -9.79
CA ALA A 54 -1.11 -18.20 -10.64
C ALA A 54 -0.72 -19.68 -10.84
N LEU A 55 -1.06 -20.53 -9.86
CA LEU A 55 -0.99 -21.99 -9.99
C LEU A 55 -2.09 -22.53 -10.92
N TYR A 56 -3.29 -21.97 -10.86
CA TYR A 56 -4.42 -22.36 -11.72
C TYR A 56 -4.28 -21.91 -13.17
N GLU A 57 -3.84 -20.68 -13.43
CA GLU A 57 -3.73 -20.14 -14.78
C GLU A 57 -2.37 -19.47 -15.01
N VAL A 58 -1.61 -20.00 -15.97
CA VAL A 58 -0.26 -19.53 -16.33
C VAL A 58 -0.22 -18.04 -16.66
N LYS A 59 -1.32 -17.47 -17.17
CA LYS A 59 -1.41 -16.05 -17.54
C LYS A 59 -1.26 -15.08 -16.35
N TYR A 60 -1.50 -15.53 -15.11
CA TYR A 60 -1.36 -14.72 -13.89
C TYR A 60 -0.01 -14.87 -13.20
N ARG A 61 0.89 -15.71 -13.74
CA ARG A 61 2.25 -15.85 -13.20
C ARG A 61 3.02 -14.54 -13.37
N PRO A 62 3.97 -14.25 -12.46
CA PRO A 62 4.74 -13.03 -12.54
C PRO A 62 5.56 -13.01 -13.83
N ARG A 63 5.48 -11.90 -14.57
CA ARG A 63 6.31 -11.66 -15.74
C ARG A 63 7.64 -11.11 -15.27
N ILE A 64 8.69 -11.92 -15.37
CA ILE A 64 10.03 -11.49 -15.02
C ILE A 64 10.44 -10.36 -15.96
N SER A 65 10.66 -9.19 -15.38
CA SER A 65 11.08 -7.97 -16.06
C SER A 65 12.28 -7.38 -15.33
N GLY A 66 12.95 -6.40 -15.94
CA GLY A 66 14.02 -5.66 -15.27
C GLY A 66 13.55 -5.08 -13.92
N ILE A 67 12.31 -4.61 -13.82
CA ILE A 67 11.73 -4.06 -12.58
C ILE A 67 11.64 -5.13 -11.49
N VAL A 68 11.11 -6.32 -11.83
CA VAL A 68 10.99 -7.43 -10.86
C VAL A 68 12.38 -7.87 -10.38
N TRP A 69 13.35 -7.97 -11.29
CA TRP A 69 14.74 -8.29 -10.93
C TRP A 69 15.39 -7.22 -10.06
N SER A 70 15.30 -5.95 -10.44
CA SER A 70 15.90 -4.84 -9.70
C SER A 70 15.33 -4.73 -8.28
N PHE A 71 14.01 -4.83 -8.13
CA PHE A 71 13.39 -4.82 -6.80
C PHE A 71 13.70 -6.12 -6.03
N GLY A 72 13.72 -7.29 -6.68
CA GLY A 72 14.17 -8.53 -6.05
C GLY A 72 15.59 -8.46 -5.50
N ILE A 73 16.53 -7.89 -6.27
CA ILE A 73 17.91 -7.64 -5.83
C ILE A 73 17.93 -6.65 -4.67
N LEU A 74 17.14 -5.57 -4.74
CA LEU A 74 17.01 -4.61 -3.64
C LEU A 74 16.54 -5.31 -2.35
N LEU A 75 15.58 -6.23 -2.42
CA LEU A 75 15.13 -6.98 -1.24
C LEU A 75 16.24 -7.81 -0.61
N VAL A 76 17.09 -8.45 -1.44
CA VAL A 76 18.22 -9.24 -0.95
C VAL A 76 19.28 -8.36 -0.30
N VAL A 77 19.65 -7.26 -0.96
CA VAL A 77 20.61 -6.29 -0.42
C VAL A 77 20.09 -5.70 0.90
N MET A 78 18.83 -5.27 0.91
CA MET A 78 18.20 -4.71 2.11
C MET A 78 18.07 -5.75 3.22
N PHE A 79 17.81 -7.02 2.91
CA PHE A 79 17.77 -8.08 3.92
C PHE A 79 19.08 -8.16 4.70
N PHE A 80 20.20 -8.27 3.99
CA PHE A 80 21.52 -8.35 4.63
C PHE A 80 21.91 -7.02 5.30
N ALA A 81 21.58 -5.88 4.71
CA ALA A 81 21.83 -4.57 5.32
C ALA A 81 21.08 -4.41 6.66
N ASN A 82 19.81 -4.83 6.73
CA ASN A 82 19.03 -4.79 7.96
C ASN A 82 19.51 -5.84 8.99
N LEU A 83 19.93 -7.02 8.52
CA LEU A 83 20.43 -8.10 9.38
C LEU A 83 21.75 -7.74 10.07
N PHE A 84 22.66 -7.08 9.34
CA PHE A 84 23.95 -6.63 9.86
C PHE A 84 23.93 -5.21 10.45
N GLY A 85 22.74 -4.61 10.59
CA GLY A 85 22.57 -3.30 11.20
C GLY A 85 22.76 -3.31 12.71
N VAL A 86 22.94 -2.13 13.31
CA VAL A 86 23.14 -1.95 14.77
C VAL A 86 21.93 -2.45 15.57
N HIS A 87 20.72 -2.27 15.06
CA HIS A 87 19.48 -2.70 15.70
C HIS A 87 18.59 -3.50 14.73
N PRO A 88 18.90 -4.78 14.46
CA PRO A 88 18.21 -5.56 13.44
C PRO A 88 16.69 -5.63 13.66
N ASN A 89 16.23 -5.81 14.90
CA ASN A 89 14.79 -5.85 15.19
C ASN A 89 14.06 -4.58 14.73
N SER A 90 14.60 -3.41 15.08
CA SER A 90 14.03 -2.12 14.66
C SER A 90 14.16 -1.91 13.15
N SER A 91 15.25 -2.37 12.54
CA SER A 91 15.45 -2.31 11.09
C SER A 91 14.43 -3.15 10.31
N PHE A 92 14.09 -4.33 10.83
CA PHE A 92 13.11 -5.22 10.18
C PHE A 92 11.67 -4.75 10.37
N TRP A 93 11.30 -4.40 11.60
CA TRP A 93 9.90 -4.16 11.98
C TRP A 93 9.52 -2.68 12.03
N SER A 94 10.50 -1.78 12.13
CA SER A 94 10.31 -0.38 12.49
C SER A 94 9.66 -0.20 13.86
N ASN A 95 9.10 0.98 14.11
CA ASN A 95 8.27 1.29 15.27
C ASN A 95 6.84 1.62 14.81
N PHE A 96 5.91 1.82 15.76
CA PHE A 96 4.52 2.14 15.44
C PHE A 96 4.31 3.55 14.86
N GLU A 97 5.24 4.47 15.12
CA GLU A 97 5.19 5.85 14.63
C GLU A 97 5.37 5.93 13.12
N ARG A 98 6.23 5.08 12.55
CA ARG A 98 6.59 5.11 11.12
C ARG A 98 6.15 3.87 10.38
N MET A 99 6.29 2.70 10.99
CA MET A 99 6.00 1.38 10.40
C MET A 99 6.67 1.07 9.05
N ASP A 100 7.68 1.84 8.63
CA ASP A 100 8.41 1.68 7.36
C ASP A 100 9.66 0.78 7.49
N GLY A 101 9.48 -0.44 8.00
CA GLY A 101 10.58 -1.42 8.15
C GLY A 101 10.80 -2.28 6.90
N TYR A 102 11.79 -3.19 6.95
CA TYR A 102 11.99 -4.21 5.89
C TYR A 102 10.72 -5.00 5.57
N VAL A 103 9.90 -5.31 6.59
CA VAL A 103 8.61 -5.99 6.39
C VAL A 103 7.69 -5.18 5.47
N SER A 104 7.62 -3.85 5.61
CA SER A 104 6.81 -3.00 4.71
C SER A 104 7.38 -2.96 3.29
N LEU A 105 8.71 -3.01 3.14
CA LEU A 105 9.36 -3.15 1.84
C LEU A 105 8.98 -4.47 1.15
N LEU A 106 8.94 -5.58 1.90
CA LEU A 106 8.50 -6.88 1.39
C LEU A 106 7.04 -6.85 0.92
N HIS A 107 6.14 -6.27 1.71
CA HIS A 107 4.72 -6.13 1.32
C HIS A 107 4.56 -5.23 0.09
N THR A 108 5.35 -4.15 -0.01
CA THR A 108 5.38 -3.29 -1.20
C THR A 108 5.81 -4.08 -2.44
N PHE A 109 6.81 -4.94 -2.33
CA PHE A 109 7.22 -5.83 -3.42
C PHE A 109 6.11 -6.84 -3.78
N MET A 110 5.49 -7.48 -2.79
CA MET A 110 4.36 -8.40 -3.01
C MET A 110 3.22 -7.72 -3.75
N TYR A 111 2.84 -6.52 -3.31
CA TYR A 111 1.80 -5.71 -3.95
C TYR A 111 2.15 -5.35 -5.40
N MET A 112 3.37 -4.88 -5.65
CA MET A 112 3.89 -4.59 -7.00
C MET A 112 3.86 -5.83 -7.89
N LEU A 113 4.28 -6.99 -7.37
CA LEU A 113 4.33 -8.24 -8.12
C LEU A 113 2.93 -8.70 -8.55
N VAL A 114 1.94 -8.59 -7.66
CA VAL A 114 0.53 -8.92 -7.98
C VAL A 114 -0.04 -7.91 -8.97
N LEU A 115 0.19 -6.60 -8.77
CA LEU A 115 -0.23 -5.56 -9.72
C LEU A 115 0.29 -5.84 -11.14
N GLY A 116 1.60 -6.05 -11.27
CA GLY A 116 2.27 -6.26 -12.57
C GLY A 116 1.89 -7.57 -13.26
N SER A 117 1.41 -8.56 -12.52
CA SER A 117 0.97 -9.84 -13.08
C SER A 117 -0.52 -9.88 -13.43
N VAL A 118 -1.36 -9.09 -12.74
CA VAL A 118 -2.82 -9.09 -12.93
C VAL A 118 -3.29 -7.97 -13.84
N LEU A 119 -2.77 -6.75 -13.65
CA LEU A 119 -3.13 -5.58 -14.48
C LEU A 119 -2.31 -5.60 -15.78
N THR A 120 -2.74 -6.41 -16.73
CA THR A 120 -2.02 -6.61 -18.00
C THR A 120 -2.51 -5.74 -19.15
N THR A 121 -3.67 -5.08 -19.00
CA THR A 121 -4.28 -4.22 -20.04
C THR A 121 -4.21 -2.75 -19.63
N LYS A 122 -4.19 -1.86 -20.63
CA LYS A 122 -4.22 -0.41 -20.38
C LYS A 122 -5.46 0.00 -19.60
N ASP A 123 -6.60 -0.64 -19.83
CA ASP A 123 -7.85 -0.29 -19.16
C ASP A 123 -7.83 -0.68 -17.67
N HIS A 124 -7.25 -1.82 -17.31
CA HIS A 124 -7.05 -2.19 -15.90
C HIS A 124 -6.21 -1.16 -15.15
N TRP A 125 -5.12 -0.68 -15.77
CA TRP A 125 -4.31 0.39 -15.20
C TRP A 125 -5.08 1.71 -15.09
N LYS A 126 -5.83 2.10 -16.13
CA LYS A 126 -6.70 3.28 -16.07
C LYS A 126 -7.71 3.20 -14.93
N TYR A 127 -8.34 2.05 -14.71
CA TYR A 127 -9.29 1.89 -13.62
C TYR A 127 -8.63 2.08 -12.25
N LEU A 128 -7.45 1.50 -12.02
CA LEU A 128 -6.73 1.69 -10.76
C LEU A 128 -6.31 3.15 -10.56
N LEU A 129 -5.76 3.78 -11.60
CA LEU A 129 -5.35 5.18 -11.55
C LEU A 129 -6.54 6.13 -11.34
N ASN A 130 -7.67 5.89 -12.01
CA ASN A 130 -8.91 6.64 -11.79
C ASN A 130 -9.45 6.44 -10.37
N THR A 131 -9.34 5.23 -9.83
CA THR A 131 -9.69 4.95 -8.42
C THR A 131 -8.82 5.79 -7.49
N SER A 132 -7.51 5.81 -7.73
CA SER A 132 -6.58 6.66 -6.97
C SER A 132 -6.91 8.15 -7.09
N LEU A 133 -7.30 8.63 -8.28
CA LEU A 133 -7.72 10.03 -8.49
C LEU A 133 -9.01 10.37 -7.74
N VAL A 134 -9.98 9.47 -7.71
CA VAL A 134 -11.22 9.64 -6.93
C VAL A 134 -10.91 9.73 -5.45
N VAL A 135 -10.05 8.84 -4.93
CA VAL A 135 -9.62 8.88 -3.53
C VAL A 135 -8.84 10.16 -3.24
N ALA A 136 -7.94 10.57 -4.13
CA ALA A 136 -7.18 11.81 -3.98
C ALA A 136 -8.09 13.04 -3.93
N PHE A 137 -9.13 13.07 -4.76
CA PHE A 137 -10.16 14.10 -4.73
C PHE A 137 -10.90 14.14 -3.37
N MET A 138 -11.23 12.98 -2.80
CA MET A 138 -11.85 12.91 -1.46
C MET A 138 -10.93 13.45 -0.36
N VAL A 139 -9.64 13.09 -0.39
CA VAL A 139 -8.63 13.60 0.56
C VAL A 139 -8.47 15.11 0.42
N ALA A 140 -8.42 15.64 -0.81
CA ALA A 140 -8.32 17.07 -1.07
C ALA A 140 -9.56 17.82 -0.56
N PHE A 141 -10.77 17.28 -0.80
CA PHE A 141 -12.00 17.88 -0.32
C PHE A 141 -12.07 17.91 1.21
N TYR A 142 -11.60 16.86 1.89
CA TYR A 142 -11.49 16.84 3.34
C TYR A 142 -10.50 17.91 3.84
N GLY A 143 -9.37 18.10 3.16
CA GLY A 143 -8.40 19.17 3.48
C GLY A 143 -8.95 20.58 3.27
N LEU A 144 -9.75 20.80 2.21
CA LEU A 144 -10.44 22.07 2.00
C LEU A 144 -11.50 22.34 3.07
N ALA A 145 -12.20 21.30 3.53
CA ALA A 145 -13.15 21.41 4.63
C ALA A 145 -12.45 21.76 5.97
N GLN A 146 -11.23 21.26 6.21
CA GLN A 146 -10.40 21.71 7.34
C GLN A 146 -10.02 23.20 7.20
N TYR A 147 -9.60 23.63 6.00
CA TYR A 147 -9.27 25.04 5.75
C TYR A 147 -10.47 25.97 5.97
N GLY A 148 -11.67 25.55 5.55
CA GLY A 148 -12.91 26.29 5.75
C GLY A 148 -13.46 26.25 7.17
N GLY A 149 -12.80 25.56 8.12
CA GLY A 149 -13.27 25.43 9.51
C GLY A 149 -14.49 24.55 9.71
N MET A 150 -14.88 23.75 8.69
CA MET A 150 -16.01 22.80 8.80
C MET A 150 -15.61 21.52 9.54
N ILE A 151 -14.33 21.19 9.53
CA ILE A 151 -13.74 20.04 10.19
C ILE A 151 -12.60 20.55 11.06
N GLU A 152 -12.47 20.01 12.27
CA GLU A 152 -11.34 20.32 13.13
C GLU A 152 -10.01 19.95 12.43
N GLY A 153 -9.06 20.88 12.49
CA GLY A 153 -7.75 20.76 11.87
C GLY A 153 -6.72 21.58 12.61
N SER A 154 -5.45 21.37 12.28
CA SER A 154 -4.35 22.16 12.82
C SER A 154 -4.16 23.46 12.02
N SER A 155 -3.19 24.30 12.41
CA SER A 155 -2.78 25.47 11.61
C SER A 155 -2.29 25.11 10.21
N ARG A 156 -1.94 23.83 9.97
CA ARG A 156 -1.56 23.29 8.67
C ARG A 156 -2.55 22.19 8.26
N ILE A 157 -2.97 22.24 7.00
CA ILE A 157 -3.88 21.25 6.42
C ILE A 157 -3.13 19.93 6.25
N ASP A 158 -3.61 18.88 6.90
CA ASP A 158 -3.05 17.53 6.87
C ASP A 158 -4.04 16.47 6.37
N SER A 159 -5.33 16.85 6.24
CA SER A 159 -6.42 15.97 5.84
C SER A 159 -6.43 14.67 6.66
N ARG A 160 -6.83 13.56 6.05
CA ARG A 160 -6.74 12.22 6.62
C ARG A 160 -5.32 11.63 6.57
N LEU A 161 -4.33 12.38 6.10
CA LEU A 161 -2.94 11.92 5.98
C LEU A 161 -2.14 12.12 7.27
N GLY A 162 -2.57 13.03 8.16
CA GLY A 162 -1.95 13.27 9.47
C GLY A 162 -0.61 14.00 9.45
N ASN A 163 -0.18 14.47 8.28
CA ASN A 163 0.97 15.35 8.14
C ASN A 163 0.79 16.26 6.92
N ALA A 164 0.97 17.57 7.11
CA ALA A 164 0.85 18.54 6.03
C ALA A 164 1.91 18.38 4.92
N ALA A 165 3.08 17.80 5.22
CA ALA A 165 4.06 17.45 4.20
C ALA A 165 3.59 16.28 3.32
N TYR A 166 2.87 15.30 3.89
CA TYR A 166 2.25 14.23 3.11
C TYR A 166 1.14 14.79 2.22
N MET A 167 0.32 15.70 2.76
CA MET A 167 -0.72 16.39 1.98
C MET A 167 -0.18 17.24 0.83
N ALA A 168 1.01 17.83 0.96
CA ALA A 168 1.61 18.62 -0.11
C ALA A 168 2.17 17.78 -1.27
N ILE A 169 2.51 16.50 -1.02
CA ILE A 169 3.09 15.59 -2.01
C ILE A 169 2.01 14.71 -2.67
N TYR A 170 0.95 14.41 -1.92
CA TYR A 170 -0.17 13.54 -2.33
C TYR A 170 -1.09 14.21 -3.35
#